data_AF-A0A1H1X6K1-F1
#
_entry.id   AF-A0A1H1X6K1-F1
#
_cell.length_a   1.000
_cell.length_b   1.000
_cell.length_c   1.000
_cell.angle_alpha   90.00
_cell.angle_beta   90.00
_cell.angle_gamma   90.00
#
_symmetry.space_group_name_H-M   'P 1'
#
loop_
_entity.id
_entity.type
_entity.pdbx_description
1 polymer ?
#
loop_
_entity_poly.entity_id
_entity_poly.type
_entity_poly.pdbx_seq_one_letter_code
_entity_poly.pdbx_strand_id
1 'polypeptide(L)'
;MLSSNVSYLCPVCRYPGLEDPPYDEVGCSSFGMCPSCGTQFGYDDATSAHADLRKSWISKGMLWWSKAQASPSGWDPLRQLQTIEKRINL
;
A
#
# COMPACT_ATOMS: atom_id res chain seq x y z
N MET A 1 -18.59 0.78 -19.75
CA MET A 1 -18.02 0.78 -18.38
C MET A 1 -16.58 1.18 -18.51
N LEU A 2 -16.24 2.42 -18.15
CA LEU A 2 -14.88 2.93 -18.29
C LEU A 2 -14.04 2.28 -17.19
N SER A 3 -13.31 1.22 -17.54
CA SER A 3 -12.24 0.67 -16.72
C SER A 3 -11.05 1.63 -16.80
N SER A 4 -11.18 2.76 -16.10
CA SER A 4 -10.00 3.52 -15.69
C SER A 4 -9.30 2.65 -14.66
N ASN A 5 -8.10 2.18 -15.03
CA ASN A 5 -7.22 1.36 -14.20
C ASN A 5 -6.67 2.22 -13.05
N VAL A 6 -7.55 2.57 -12.10
CA VAL A 6 -7.18 3.40 -10.94
C VAL A 6 -6.48 2.50 -9.95
N SER A 7 -5.21 2.78 -9.72
CA SER A 7 -4.41 2.09 -8.71
C SER A 7 -4.12 3.06 -7.57
N TYR A 8 -4.29 2.57 -6.35
CA TYR A 8 -4.14 3.40 -5.15
C TYR A 8 -2.81 3.15 -4.45
N LEU A 9 -2.33 4.16 -3.74
CA LEU A 9 -1.07 4.09 -3.01
C LEU A 9 -1.28 3.55 -1.61
N CYS A 10 -0.48 2.55 -1.23
CA CYS A 10 -0.40 2.14 0.17
C CYS A 10 0.24 3.25 1.03
N PRO A 11 -0.43 3.71 2.09
CA PRO A 11 0.06 4.78 2.95
C PRO A 11 1.18 4.29 3.87
N VAL A 12 1.38 2.97 3.99
CA VAL A 12 2.49 2.36 4.73
C VAL A 12 3.72 2.24 3.85
N CYS A 13 3.70 1.41 2.81
CA CYS A 13 4.91 1.09 2.04
C CYS A 13 5.05 1.78 0.68
N ARG A 14 4.11 2.66 0.30
CA ARG A 14 4.09 3.36 -1.00
C ARG A 14 3.93 2.45 -2.22
N TYR A 15 3.44 1.21 -2.04
CA TYR A 15 3.06 0.37 -3.17
C TYR A 15 1.92 1.03 -3.97
N PRO A 16 2.10 1.32 -5.27
CA PRO A 16 1.14 2.11 -6.06
C PRO A 16 0.04 1.27 -6.72
N GLY A 17 -0.02 -0.03 -6.44
CA GLY A 17 -0.86 -1.00 -7.15
C GLY A 17 -1.99 -1.58 -6.31
N LEU A 18 -2.54 -0.84 -5.34
CA LEU A 18 -3.73 -1.31 -4.62
C LEU A 18 -4.95 -1.26 -5.54
N GLU A 19 -5.79 -2.30 -5.49
CA GLU A 19 -7.03 -2.41 -6.27
C GLU A 19 -8.10 -1.42 -5.78
N ASP A 20 -8.17 -1.23 -4.45
CA ASP A 20 -9.09 -0.33 -3.77
C ASP A 20 -8.31 0.73 -2.97
N PRO A 21 -8.91 1.91 -2.72
CA PRO A 21 -8.28 2.88 -1.83
C PRO A 21 -8.18 2.29 -0.41
N PRO A 22 -7.12 2.59 0.35
CA PRO A 22 -7.03 2.18 1.75
C PRO A 22 -8.21 2.70 2.60
N TYR A 23 -8.66 3.91 2.26
CA TYR A 23 -9.76 4.64 2.90
C TYR A 23 -10.59 5.37 1.84
N ASP A 24 -11.90 5.38 2.00
CA ASP A 24 -12.79 6.20 1.16
C ASP A 24 -12.75 7.69 1.56
N GLU A 25 -13.54 8.52 0.87
CA GLU A 25 -13.59 9.97 1.07
C GLU A 25 -14.08 10.40 2.47
N VAL A 26 -14.81 9.53 3.17
CA VAL A 26 -15.32 9.78 4.53
C VAL A 26 -14.47 9.09 5.61
N GLY A 27 -13.40 8.40 5.22
CA GLY A 27 -12.45 7.75 6.12
C GLY A 27 -12.80 6.32 6.53
N CYS A 28 -13.74 5.66 5.86
CA CYS A 28 -14.00 4.24 6.09
C CYS A 28 -12.88 3.41 5.44
N SER A 29 -12.31 2.46 6.18
CA SER A 29 -11.27 1.57 5.67
C SER A 29 -11.83 0.55 4.68
N SER A 30 -11.05 0.19 3.67
CA SER A 30 -11.42 -0.87 2.72
C SER A 30 -11.34 -2.28 3.30
N PHE A 31 -10.68 -2.47 4.46
CA PHE A 31 -10.34 -3.78 5.03
C PHE A 31 -9.44 -4.66 4.14
N GLY A 32 -8.99 -4.12 3.01
CA GLY A 32 -8.03 -4.74 2.12
C GLY A 32 -6.65 -4.87 2.76
N MET A 33 -5.89 -5.86 2.31
CA MET A 33 -4.51 -6.06 2.71
C MET A 33 -3.56 -5.60 1.61
N CYS A 34 -2.56 -4.78 1.97
CA CYS A 34 -1.51 -4.43 1.02
C CYS A 34 -0.68 -5.68 0.68
N PRO A 35 -0.55 -6.05 -0.62
CA PRO A 35 0.20 -7.24 -1.00
C PRO A 35 1.72 -7.08 -0.77
N SER A 36 2.20 -5.84 -0.74
CA SER A 36 3.60 -5.52 -0.51
C SER A 36 3.98 -5.60 0.97
N CYS A 37 3.35 -4.82 1.86
CA CYS A 37 3.74 -4.77 3.28
C CYS A 37 2.87 -5.60 4.22
N GLY A 38 1.74 -6.12 3.75
CA GLY A 38 0.84 -6.96 4.53
C GLY A 38 -0.09 -6.22 5.48
N THR A 39 -0.07 -4.89 5.52
CA THR A 39 -0.98 -4.11 6.36
C THR A 39 -2.42 -4.33 5.92
N GLN A 40 -3.27 -4.76 6.85
CA GLN A 40 -4.71 -4.73 6.73
C GLN A 40 -5.27 -3.37 7.20
N PHE A 41 -5.86 -2.61 6.28
CA PHE A 41 -6.41 -1.28 6.57
C PHE A 41 -7.65 -1.38 7.46
N GLY A 42 -7.77 -0.52 8.47
CA GLY A 42 -8.82 -0.59 9.48
C GLY A 42 -8.61 -1.66 10.55
N TYR A 43 -7.53 -2.45 10.48
CA TYR A 43 -7.21 -3.46 11.50
C TYR A 43 -5.82 -3.21 12.10
N ASP A 44 -4.75 -3.37 11.33
CA ASP A 44 -3.38 -3.17 11.82
C ASP A 44 -3.12 -1.70 12.17
N ASP A 45 -3.64 -0.80 11.33
CA ASP A 45 -3.53 0.64 11.50
C ASP A 45 -4.65 1.27 12.34
N ALA A 46 -5.55 0.45 12.91
CA ALA A 46 -6.52 0.90 13.91
C ALA A 46 -5.84 1.30 15.24
N THR A 47 -4.68 0.70 15.53
CA THR A 47 -3.92 0.95 16.78
C THR A 47 -2.47 1.37 16.54
N SER A 48 -1.96 1.24 15.31
CA SER A 48 -0.59 1.58 14.95
C SER A 48 -0.55 2.65 13.87
N ALA A 49 0.27 3.68 14.04
CA ALA A 49 0.48 4.67 13.00
C ALA A 49 1.13 4.03 11.75
N HIS A 50 0.76 4.48 10.55
CA HIS A 50 1.36 4.01 9.30
C HIS A 50 2.89 4.12 9.28
N ALA A 51 3.45 5.12 9.96
CA ALA A 51 4.90 5.29 10.09
C ALA A 51 5.56 4.16 10.87
N ASP A 52 4.91 3.62 11.91
CA ASP A 52 5.46 2.55 12.73
C ASP A 52 5.30 1.18 12.05
N LEU A 53 4.16 0.97 11.37
CA LEU A 53 3.99 -0.17 10.47
C LEU A 53 5.04 -0.18 9.36
N ARG A 54 5.35 0.99 8.79
CA ARG A 54 6.43 1.14 7.80
C ARG A 54 7.78 0.78 8.39
N LYS A 55 8.14 1.29 9.57
CA LYS A 55 9.39 0.94 10.26
C LYS A 55 9.49 -0.57 10.50
N SER A 56 8.40 -1.20 10.94
CA SER A 56 8.33 -2.65 11.17
C SER A 56 8.56 -3.46 9.90
N TRP A 57 7.94 -3.05 8.79
CA TRP A 57 8.19 -3.68 7.48
C TRP A 57 9.65 -3.48 7.02
N ILE A 58 10.21 -2.27 7.20
CA ILE A 58 11.61 -1.97 6.89
C ILE A 58 12.56 -2.84 7.72
N SER A 59 12.35 -2.95 9.03
CA SER A 59 13.21 -3.75 9.91
C SER A 59 13.16 -5.24 9.62
N LYS A 60 12.08 -5.72 8.98
CA LYS A 60 11.91 -7.10 8.53
C LYS A 60 12.49 -7.35 7.12
N GLY A 61 13.22 -6.40 6.56
CA GLY A 61 13.89 -6.54 5.26
C GLY A 61 13.01 -6.17 4.06
N MET A 62 11.88 -5.48 4.28
CA MET A 62 10.98 -5.02 3.22
C MET A 62 10.57 -6.14 2.27
N LEU A 63 10.25 -7.32 2.81
CA LEU A 63 9.84 -8.46 2.00
C LEU A 63 8.47 -8.21 1.38
N TRP A 64 8.25 -8.76 0.18
CA TRP A 64 6.92 -8.85 -0.40
C TRP A 64 6.07 -9.81 0.43
N TRP A 65 4.97 -9.31 0.99
CA TRP A 65 4.18 -10.06 1.97
C TRP A 65 3.28 -11.12 1.32
N SER A 66 2.65 -10.81 0.20
CA SER A 66 1.64 -11.69 -0.39
C SER A 66 2.26 -12.96 -0.96
N LYS A 67 1.65 -14.10 -0.60
CA LYS A 67 1.95 -15.41 -1.20
C LYS A 67 1.01 -15.75 -2.36
N ALA A 68 -0.14 -15.07 -2.44
CA ALA A 68 -1.16 -15.30 -3.45
C ALA A 68 -0.96 -14.40 -4.69
N GLN A 69 -0.40 -13.20 -4.49
CA GLN A 69 -0.05 -12.28 -5.55
C GLN A 69 1.47 -12.15 -5.61
N ALA A 70 2.06 -12.44 -6.77
CA ALA A 70 3.49 -12.25 -6.98
C ALA A 70 3.86 -10.77 -6.97
N SER A 71 5.07 -10.44 -6.55
CA SER A 71 5.61 -9.10 -6.74
C SER A 71 5.75 -8.78 -8.24
N PRO A 72 5.66 -7.49 -8.63
CA PRO A 72 5.97 -7.08 -9.99
C PRO A 72 7.38 -7.52 -10.42
N SER A 73 7.57 -7.76 -11.72
CA SER A 73 8.89 -8.08 -12.26
C SER A 73 9.87 -6.93 -11.99
N GLY A 74 11.06 -7.25 -11.48
CA GLY A 74 12.07 -6.26 -11.11
C GLY A 74 11.68 -5.38 -9.92
N TRP A 75 10.74 -5.82 -9.08
CA TRP A 75 10.32 -5.09 -7.89
C TRP A 75 11.50 -4.78 -6.95
N ASP A 76 11.57 -3.52 -6.53
CA ASP A 76 12.60 -2.99 -5.62
C ASP A 76 11.89 -2.19 -4.51
N PRO A 77 11.96 -2.66 -3.24
CA PRO A 77 11.28 -1.99 -2.13
C PRO A 77 11.83 -0.58 -1.82
N LEU A 78 13.09 -0.30 -2.14
CA LEU A 78 13.68 1.02 -1.94
C LEU A 78 13.11 2.02 -2.96
N ARG A 79 13.02 1.62 -4.23
CA ARG A 79 12.34 2.41 -5.27
C ARG A 79 10.86 2.60 -4.95
N GLN A 80 10.20 1.58 -4.41
CA GLN A 80 8.82 1.70 -3.96
C GLN A 80 8.65 2.82 -2.92
N LEU A 81 9.49 2.84 -1.88
CA LEU A 81 9.44 3.89 -0.84
C LEU A 81 9.72 5.30 -1.35
N GLN A 82 10.54 5.41 -2.40
CA GLN A 82 10.85 6.68 -3.06
C GLN A 82 9.71 7.18 -3.97
N THR A 83 8.67 6.37 -4.20
CA THR A 83 7.52 6.78 -5.02
C THR A 83 6.75 7.90 -4.33
N ILE A 84 6.86 9.10 -4.90
CA ILE A 84 6.08 10.28 -4.52
C ILE A 84 4.79 10.25 -5.35
N GLU A 85 3.63 10.44 -4.71
CA GLU A 85 2.39 10.72 -5.43
C GLU A 85 2.61 11.94 -6.33
N LYS A 86 2.63 11.73 -7.64
CA LYS A 86 2.41 12.83 -8.56
C LYS A 86 0.94 13.19 -8.40
N ARG A 87 0.64 14.25 -7.65
CA ARG A 87 -0.68 14.88 -7.68
C ARG A 87 -0.98 15.20 -9.14
N ILE A 88 -1.85 14.41 -9.77
CA ILE A 88 -2.52 14.85 -10.99
C ILE A 88 -3.54 15.86 -10.48
N ASN A 89 -3.16 17.14 -10.52
CA ASN A 89 -4.13 18.22 -10.41
C ASN A 89 -5.03 18.09 -11.65
N LEU A 90 -6.27 17.68 -11.45
CA LEU A 90 -7.37 17.93 -12.38
C LEU A 90 -7.95 19.31 -12.09
#